data_AF-I3YIN0-F1
#
_entry.id   AF-I3YIN0-F1
#
_cell.length_a   1.000
_cell.length_b   1.000
_cell.length_c   1.000
_cell.angle_alpha   90.00
_cell.angle_beta   90.00
_cell.angle_gamma   90.00
#
_symmetry.space_group_name_H-M   'P 1'
#
loop_
_entity.id
_entity.type
_entity.pdbx_description
1 polymer ?
#
loop_
_entity_poly.entity_id
_entity_poly.type
_entity_poly.pdbx_seq_one_letter_code
_entity_poly.pdbx_strand_id
1 'polypeptide(L)'
;MNTALTRSDIRTMARKAADYITFHCDGISEGFEITHKGYIAFIDYEAKECSDDMQESVTVPAVWDAEGKEYPDISETLQLMLN
;
A
#
# COMPACT_ATOMS: atom_id res chain seq x y z
N MET A 1 -9.18 22.18 2.38
CA MET A 1 -7.83 22.19 2.99
C MET A 1 -7.33 20.76 3.00
N ASN A 2 -6.54 20.36 2.00
CA ASN A 2 -5.86 19.07 2.03
C ASN A 2 -4.70 19.18 3.03
N THR A 3 -4.83 18.50 4.16
CA THR A 3 -3.78 18.50 5.18
C THR A 3 -2.75 17.47 4.74
N ALA A 4 -1.51 17.89 4.53
CA ALA A 4 -0.43 16.97 4.13
C ALA A 4 -0.35 15.78 5.10
N LEU A 5 -0.20 14.57 4.55
CA LEU A 5 -0.02 13.37 5.37
C LEU A 5 1.20 13.51 6.27
N THR A 6 1.01 13.27 7.56
CA THR A 6 2.14 13.17 8.49
C THR A 6 2.77 11.79 8.40
N ARG A 7 4.00 11.63 8.91
CA ARG A 7 4.64 10.31 9.00
C ARG A 7 3.78 9.28 9.76
N SER A 8 3.03 9.71 10.77
CA SER A 8 2.10 8.84 11.50
C SER A 8 0.91 8.40 10.66
N ASP A 9 0.43 9.25 9.76
CA ASP A 9 -0.63 8.91 8.81
C ASP A 9 -0.14 7.87 7.79
N ILE A 10 1.06 8.07 7.24
CA ILE A 10 1.69 7.11 6.31
C ILE A 10 1.86 5.75 6.99
N ARG A 11 2.31 5.71 8.25
CA ARG A 11 2.38 4.46 9.03
C ARG A 11 1.01 3.81 9.25
N THR A 12 -0.03 4.62 9.40
CA THR A 12 -1.40 4.09 9.54
C THR A 12 -1.87 3.45 8.23
N MET A 13 -1.54 4.06 7.09
CA MET A 13 -1.84 3.48 5.78
C MET A 13 -1.07 2.19 5.53
N ALA A 14 0.24 2.15 5.84
CA ALA A 14 1.03 0.93 5.75
C ALA A 14 0.44 -0.20 6.61
N ARG A 15 0.03 0.11 7.85
CA ARG A 15 -0.61 -0.90 8.71
C ARG A 15 -1.91 -1.42 8.12
N LYS A 16 -2.77 -0.54 7.59
CA LYS A 16 -4.01 -0.95 6.91
C LYS A 16 -3.74 -1.88 5.72
N ALA A 17 -2.71 -1.60 4.93
CA ALA A 17 -2.33 -2.45 3.81
C ALA A 17 -1.81 -3.81 4.28
N ALA A 18 -0.93 -3.84 5.27
CA ALA A 18 -0.42 -5.10 5.85
C ALA A 18 -1.54 -5.94 6.49
N ASP A 19 -2.46 -5.30 7.22
CA ASP A 19 -3.63 -5.97 7.79
C ASP A 19 -4.50 -6.54 6.66
N TYR A 20 -4.74 -5.77 5.59
CA TYR A 20 -5.55 -6.24 4.46
C TYR A 20 -4.91 -7.48 3.81
N ILE A 21 -3.61 -7.43 3.51
CA ILE A 21 -2.88 -8.57 2.95
C ILE A 21 -3.01 -9.80 3.83
N THR A 22 -2.79 -9.63 5.14
CA THR A 22 -2.83 -10.73 6.11
C THR A 22 -4.22 -11.36 6.24
N PHE A 23 -5.29 -10.56 6.20
CA PHE A 23 -6.65 -11.04 6.42
C PHE A 23 -7.42 -11.40 5.14
N HIS A 24 -7.00 -10.88 3.98
CA HIS A 24 -7.77 -11.01 2.74
C HIS A 24 -7.00 -11.66 1.60
N CYS A 25 -5.69 -11.45 1.47
CA CYS A 25 -4.97 -11.95 0.30
C CYS A 25 -4.67 -13.45 0.38
N ASP A 26 -4.49 -14.06 1.57
CA ASP A 26 -4.32 -15.52 1.77
C ASP A 26 -3.41 -16.22 0.73
N GLY A 27 -2.29 -15.58 0.36
CA GLY A 27 -1.36 -16.10 -0.66
C GLY A 27 -1.84 -15.96 -2.11
N ILE A 28 -2.85 -15.15 -2.38
CA ILE A 28 -3.40 -14.83 -3.69
C ILE A 28 -3.00 -13.40 -4.05
N SER A 29 -2.42 -13.22 -5.23
CA SER A 29 -2.10 -11.90 -5.78
C SER A 29 -3.36 -11.06 -5.96
N GLU A 30 -3.43 -9.91 -5.32
CA GLU A 30 -4.57 -8.99 -5.36
C GLU A 30 -4.09 -7.53 -5.30
N GLY A 31 -4.63 -6.70 -6.19
CA GLY A 31 -4.48 -5.25 -6.13
C GLY A 31 -5.65 -4.63 -5.37
N PHE A 32 -5.36 -3.75 -4.43
CA PHE A 32 -6.37 -3.08 -3.61
C PHE A 32 -5.99 -1.62 -3.30
N GLU A 33 -6.96 -0.85 -2.83
CA GLU A 33 -6.81 0.58 -2.56
C GLU A 33 -7.04 0.88 -1.08
N ILE A 34 -6.13 1.62 -0.47
CA ILE A 34 -6.27 2.11 0.91
C ILE A 34 -6.53 3.61 0.90
N THR A 35 -7.68 4.00 1.44
CA THR A 35 -8.02 5.41 1.64
C THR A 35 -7.73 5.87 3.08
N HIS A 36 -7.05 7.01 3.22
CA HIS A 36 -6.83 7.69 4.51
C HIS A 36 -6.72 9.20 4.34
N LYS A 37 -7.51 9.97 5.09
CA LYS A 37 -7.51 11.45 5.06
C LYS A 37 -7.66 12.05 3.64
N GLY A 38 -8.39 11.39 2.75
CA GLY A 38 -8.57 11.83 1.36
C GLY A 38 -7.40 11.49 0.43
N TYR A 39 -6.42 10.71 0.90
CA TYR A 39 -5.41 10.09 0.07
C TYR A 39 -5.78 8.64 -0.22
N ILE A 40 -5.52 8.19 -1.44
CA ILE A 40 -5.76 6.85 -1.96
C ILE A 40 -4.40 6.28 -2.33
N ALA A 41 -3.97 5.23 -1.64
CA ALA A 41 -2.78 4.46 -2.01
C ALA A 41 -3.21 3.20 -2.75
N PHE A 42 -2.63 2.98 -3.92
CA PHE A 42 -2.78 1.76 -4.69
C PHE A 42 -1.71 0.78 -4.22
N ILE A 43 -2.12 -0.43 -3.87
CA ILE A 43 -1.26 -1.49 -3.36
C ILE A 43 -1.47 -2.72 -4.24
N ASP A 44 -0.39 -3.25 -4.80
CA ASP A 44 -0.37 -4.51 -5.53
C ASP A 44 0.35 -5.55 -4.68
N TYR A 45 -0.40 -6.50 -4.14
CA TYR A 45 0.17 -7.68 -3.51
C TYR A 45 0.34 -8.77 -4.55
N GLU A 46 1.56 -9.28 -4.69
CA GLU A 46 1.85 -10.46 -5.50
C GLU A 46 2.35 -11.59 -4.59
N ALA A 47 1.65 -12.72 -4.64
CA ALA A 47 2.11 -13.98 -4.09
C ALA A 47 2.42 -14.92 -5.24
N LYS A 48 3.69 -15.30 -5.39
CA LYS A 48 4.17 -16.23 -6.42
C LYS A 48 4.77 -17.44 -5.73
N GLU A 49 4.19 -18.61 -6.00
CA GLU A 49 4.82 -19.88 -5.63
C GLU A 49 6.09 -20.06 -6.46
N CYS A 50 7.24 -20.02 -5.81
CA CYS A 50 8.53 -20.21 -6.45
C CYS A 50 9.20 -21.45 -5.87
N SER A 51 9.14 -22.54 -6.64
CA SER A 51 9.73 -23.82 -6.25
C SER A 51 9.13 -24.36 -4.94
N ASP A 52 9.83 -24.21 -3.81
CA ASP A 52 9.46 -24.68 -2.47
C ASP A 52 9.09 -23.54 -1.50
N ASP A 53 9.18 -22.27 -1.93
CA ASP A 53 8.89 -21.09 -1.11
C ASP A 53 7.83 -20.18 -1.75
N MET A 54 6.92 -19.66 -0.92
CA MET A 54 6.00 -18.59 -1.32
C MET A 54 6.76 -17.26 -1.31
N GLN A 55 6.97 -16.66 -2.49
CA GLN A 55 7.51 -15.32 -2.58
C GLN A 55 6.35 -14.31 -2.58
N GLU A 56 6.28 -13.55 -1.50
CA GLU A 56 5.33 -12.47 -1.32
C GLU A 56 6.05 -11.14 -1.56
N SER A 57 5.47 -10.29 -2.41
CA SER A 57 5.98 -8.95 -2.68
C SER A 57 4.85 -7.95 -2.70
N VAL A 58 5.08 -6.78 -2.10
CA VAL A 58 4.10 -5.70 -2.05
C VAL A 58 4.65 -4.53 -2.83
N THR A 59 3.87 -4.03 -3.78
CA THR A 59 4.21 -2.85 -4.58
C THR A 59 3.21 -1.74 -4.32
N VAL A 60 3.67 -0.50 -4.24
CA VAL A 60 2.86 0.71 -4.10
C VAL A 60 3.03 1.56 -5.35
N PRO A 61 2.32 1.25 -6.45
CA PRO A 61 2.51 1.92 -7.72
C PRO A 61 2.27 3.43 -7.65
N ALA A 62 1.27 3.87 -6.88
CA ALA A 62 0.96 5.29 -6.76
C ALA A 62 0.19 5.64 -5.49
N VAL A 63 0.28 6.91 -5.08
CA VAL A 63 -0.55 7.50 -4.02
C VAL A 63 -1.12 8.81 -4.53
N TRP A 64 -2.45 8.91 -4.60
CA TRP A 64 -3.15 10.07 -5.10
C TRP A 64 -3.92 10.75 -3.98
N ASP A 65 -4.13 12.06 -4.07
CA ASP A 65 -5.13 12.73 -3.24
C ASP A 65 -6.52 12.76 -3.91
N ALA A 66 -7.51 13.22 -3.17
CA ALA A 66 -8.89 13.37 -3.65
C ALA A 66 -9.03 14.36 -4.83
N GLU A 67 -8.02 15.19 -5.09
CA GLU A 67 -7.97 16.13 -6.21
C GLU A 67 -7.29 15.50 -7.45
N GLY A 68 -6.82 14.24 -7.34
CA GLY A 68 -6.14 13.51 -8.41
C GLY A 68 -4.66 13.86 -8.54
N LYS A 69 -4.06 14.51 -7.53
CA LYS A 69 -2.63 14.81 -7.51
C LYS A 69 -1.86 13.62 -6.95
N GLU A 70 -0.84 13.19 -7.68
CA GLU A 70 0.06 12.12 -7.29
C GLU A 70 1.16 12.59 -6.32
N TYR A 71 1.51 11.74 -5.37
CA TYR A 71 2.52 11.95 -4.33
C TYR A 71 3.55 10.81 -4.31
N PRO A 72 4.56 10.85 -5.20
CA PRO A 72 5.56 9.79 -5.31
C PRO A 72 6.42 9.63 -4.04
N ASP A 73 6.71 10.72 -3.33
CA ASP A 73 7.45 10.64 -2.05
C ASP A 73 6.71 9.78 -1.01
N ILE A 74 5.37 9.78 -1.06
CA ILE A 74 4.53 9.00 -0.14
C ILE A 74 4.44 7.55 -0.61
N SER A 75 4.33 7.29 -1.91
CA SER A 75 4.34 5.92 -2.45
C SER A 75 5.67 5.23 -2.14
N GLU A 76 6.80 5.89 -2.34
CA GLU A 76 8.13 5.37 -1.98
C GLU A 76 8.24 5.11 -0.47
N THR A 77 7.74 6.01 0.37
CA THR A 77 7.75 5.82 1.81
C THR A 77 6.89 4.62 2.23
N LEU A 78 5.71 4.43 1.61
CA LEU A 78 4.86 3.28 1.86
C LEU A 78 5.50 1.98 1.38
N GLN A 79 6.11 1.99 0.19
CA GLN A 79 6.86 0.86 -0.37
C GLN A 79 7.92 0.35 0.61
N LEU A 80 8.71 1.28 1.18
CA LEU A 80 9.75 0.99 2.18
C LEU A 80 9.21 0.53 3.54
N MET A 81 7.93 0.75 3.84
CA MET A 81 7.31 0.29 5.08
C MET A 81 6.66 -1.08 4.93
N LEU A 82 6.34 -1.48 3.69
CA LEU A 82 5.65 -2.74 3.37
C LEU A 82 6.60 -3.86 2.91
N ASN A 83 7.87 -3.54 2.64
CA ASN A 83 8.95 -4.48 2.36
C ASN A 83 10.06 -4.32 3.41
#